data_AF-A0ABD0N617-F1
#
_entry.id   AF-A0ABD0N617-F1
#
_cell.length_a   1.000
_cell.length_b   1.000
_cell.length_c   1.000
_cell.angle_alpha   90.00
_cell.angle_beta   90.00
_cell.angle_gamma   90.00
#
_symmetry.space_group_name_H-M   'P 1'
#
loop_
_entity.id
_entity.type
_entity.pdbx_description
1 polymer ?
#
loop_
_entity_poly.entity_id
_entity_poly.type
_entity_poly.pdbx_seq_one_letter_code
_entity_poly.pdbx_strand_id
1 'polypeptide(L)'
;MCKYQKKSSVTTMFDAHRPAVNFTERGFGSFSYQFEFYQSDSFGNIIDPNSYPLEYTVGQPIYMEIAPVNVVQNTEIFLESCVATPYDNPNYPISYPIIADG
;
A
#
# COMPACT_ATOMS: atom_id res chain seq x y z
N MET A 1 -28.55 -26.93 -22.15
CA MET A 1 -28.58 -27.11 -20.69
C MET A 1 -27.15 -27.13 -20.17
N CYS A 2 -26.70 -26.05 -19.52
CA CYS A 2 -25.34 -25.96 -18.98
C CYS A 2 -25.34 -26.47 -17.53
N LYS A 3 -24.45 -27.42 -17.20
CA LYS A 3 -24.26 -27.95 -15.84
C LYS A 3 -22.88 -27.52 -15.35
N TYR A 4 -22.82 -26.76 -14.25
CA TYR A 4 -21.56 -26.37 -13.62
C TYR A 4 -21.09 -27.44 -12.62
N GLN A 5 -19.78 -27.70 -12.58
CA GLN A 5 -19.19 -28.69 -11.69
C GLN A 5 -19.20 -28.24 -10.23
N LYS A 6 -19.52 -29.17 -9.33
CA LYS A 6 -19.83 -28.92 -7.91
C LYS A 6 -18.60 -28.68 -7.02
N LYS A 7 -17.38 -28.73 -7.57
CA LYS A 7 -16.13 -28.54 -6.84
C LYS A 7 -15.10 -27.85 -7.73
N SER A 8 -14.87 -26.57 -7.47
CA SER A 8 -13.70 -25.83 -7.95
C SER A 8 -12.80 -25.57 -6.76
N SER A 9 -11.51 -25.90 -6.84
CA SER A 9 -10.52 -25.46 -5.85
C SER A 9 -10.20 -24.00 -6.16
N VAL A 10 -10.85 -23.07 -5.47
CA VAL A 10 -10.57 -21.64 -5.59
C VAL A 10 -9.49 -21.31 -4.56
N THR A 11 -8.24 -21.20 -5.00
CA THR A 11 -7.16 -20.67 -4.18
C THR A 11 -7.19 -19.15 -4.30
N THR A 12 -7.62 -18.46 -3.26
CA THR A 12 -7.45 -17.01 -3.15
C THR A 12 -6.08 -16.76 -2.54
N MET A 13 -5.18 -16.13 -3.31
CA MET A 13 -3.91 -15.67 -2.80
C MET A 13 -4.08 -14.20 -2.41
N PHE A 14 -3.90 -13.90 -1.13
CA PHE A 14 -3.88 -12.54 -0.61
C PHE A 14 -2.42 -12.21 -0.32
N ASP A 15 -1.81 -11.39 -1.16
CA ASP A 15 -0.50 -10.82 -0.90
C ASP A 15 -0.71 -9.43 -0.31
N ALA A 16 -0.59 -9.34 1.02
CA ALA A 16 -0.91 -8.11 1.76
C ALA A 16 0.26 -7.13 1.78
N HIS A 17 1.49 -7.61 1.60
CA HIS A 17 2.66 -6.75 1.52
C HIS A 17 2.87 -6.35 0.06
N ARG A 18 2.94 -5.04 -0.21
CA ARG A 18 3.02 -4.54 -1.57
C ARG A 18 4.48 -4.27 -1.95
N PRO A 19 4.93 -4.71 -3.14
CA PRO A 19 6.23 -4.29 -3.65
C PRO A 19 6.21 -2.79 -4.00
N ALA A 20 7.40 -2.22 -4.20
CA ALA A 20 7.53 -0.85 -4.64
C ALA A 20 6.76 -0.56 -5.95
N VAL A 21 6.16 0.62 -6.02
CA VAL A 21 5.43 1.10 -7.19
C VAL A 21 6.39 1.85 -8.09
N ASN A 22 6.48 1.40 -9.35
CA ASN A 22 7.28 2.03 -10.38
C ASN A 22 6.39 2.91 -11.27
N PHE A 23 6.79 4.15 -11.50
CA PHE A 23 6.11 5.04 -12.43
C PHE A 23 7.13 5.72 -13.35
N THR A 24 6.71 6.04 -14.57
CA THR A 24 7.55 6.72 -15.55
C THR A 24 6.84 7.93 -16.07
N GLU A 25 7.46 9.10 -15.89
CA GLU A 25 6.93 10.37 -16.34
C GLU A 25 7.72 10.85 -17.56
N ARG A 26 7.01 11.22 -18.62
CA ARG A 26 7.66 11.65 -19.87
C ARG A 26 8.47 12.91 -19.62
N GLY A 27 9.77 12.84 -19.91
CA GLY A 27 10.71 13.96 -19.71
C GLY A 27 11.43 13.96 -18.36
N PHE A 28 10.95 13.21 -17.36
CA PHE A 28 11.55 13.13 -16.04
C PHE A 28 12.19 11.76 -15.73
N GLY A 29 11.79 10.71 -16.46
CA GLY A 29 12.37 9.38 -16.33
C GLY A 29 11.51 8.45 -15.47
N SER A 30 12.13 7.39 -14.94
CA SER A 30 11.46 6.38 -14.12
C SER A 30 11.83 6.54 -12.66
N PHE A 31 10.82 6.48 -11.80
CA PHE A 31 10.92 6.65 -10.36
C PHE A 31 10.17 5.51 -9.68
N SER A 32 10.59 5.20 -8.46
CA SER A 32 10.00 4.13 -7.67
C SER A 32 9.80 4.63 -6.25
N TYR A 33 8.63 4.40 -5.67
CA TYR A 33 8.36 4.66 -4.27
C TYR A 33 7.84 3.39 -3.59
N GLN A 34 8.00 3.32 -2.28
CA GLN A 34 7.56 2.20 -1.46
C GLN A 34 6.74 2.73 -0.29
N PHE A 35 5.64 2.03 -0.02
CA PHE A 35 4.79 2.25 1.15
C PHE A 35 5.13 1.18 2.18
N GLU A 36 5.52 1.57 3.39
CA GLU A 36 5.86 0.62 4.45
C GLU A 36 5.24 0.99 5.80
N PHE A 37 5.03 -0.03 6.62
CA PHE A 37 4.64 0.11 8.02
C PHE A 37 5.86 -0.03 8.93
N TYR A 38 5.87 0.73 10.01
CA TYR A 38 7.00 0.82 10.95
C TYR A 38 6.60 0.43 12.35
N GLN A 39 7.59 -0.06 13.11
CA GLN A 39 7.38 -0.51 14.48
C GLN A 39 7.14 0.63 15.47
N SER A 40 7.58 1.85 15.15
CA SER A 40 7.50 3.02 16.04
C SER A 40 7.56 4.34 15.25
N ASP A 41 7.33 5.45 15.97
CA ASP A 41 7.41 6.83 15.48
C ASP A 41 8.81 7.30 15.08
N SER A 42 9.85 6.51 15.37
CA SER A 42 11.21 6.81 14.93
C SER A 42 11.47 6.45 13.47
N PHE A 43 10.54 5.74 12.81
CA PHE A 43 10.66 5.25 11.43
C PHE A 43 11.98 4.49 11.15
N GLY A 44 12.56 3.84 12.17
CA GLY A 44 13.87 3.20 12.05
C GLY A 44 13.83 1.76 11.54
N ASN A 45 12.73 1.05 11.82
CA ASN A 45 12.57 -0.36 11.47
C ASN A 45 11.20 -0.59 10.85
N ILE A 46 11.20 -1.09 9.62
CA ILE A 46 9.99 -1.61 8.98
C ILE A 46 9.48 -2.85 9.72
N ILE A 47 8.19 -3.10 9.60
CA ILE A 47 7.56 -4.34 10.06
C ILE A 47 8.02 -5.49 9.15
N ASP A 48 8.24 -6.68 9.73
CA ASP A 48 8.64 -7.87 8.97
C ASP A 48 7.57 -8.22 7.90
N PRO A 49 7.92 -8.31 6.60
CA PRO A 49 7.00 -8.72 5.54
C PRO A 49 6.27 -10.05 5.81
N ASN A 50 6.85 -10.94 6.62
CA ASN A 50 6.21 -12.21 6.99
C ASN A 50 5.13 -12.07 8.06
N SER A 51 4.99 -10.90 8.68
CA SER A 51 3.99 -10.65 9.73
C SER A 51 2.63 -10.20 9.20
N TYR A 52 2.51 -10.01 7.88
CA TYR A 52 1.25 -9.65 7.25
C TYR A 52 0.27 -10.84 7.20
N PRO A 53 -1.05 -10.60 7.34
CA PRO A 53 -1.70 -9.30 7.55
C PRO A 53 -1.47 -8.74 8.95
N LEU A 54 -1.31 -7.41 9.02
CA LEU A 54 -1.06 -6.72 10.29
C LEU A 54 -2.35 -6.59 11.12
N GLU A 55 -2.25 -6.83 12.42
CA GLU A 55 -3.36 -6.70 13.37
C GLU A 55 -3.14 -5.52 14.31
N TYR A 56 -4.18 -4.67 14.45
CA TYR A 56 -4.16 -3.49 15.31
C TYR A 56 -5.42 -3.43 16.18
N THR A 57 -5.26 -2.97 17.42
CA THR A 57 -6.40 -2.64 18.28
C THR A 57 -6.91 -1.22 17.97
N VAL A 58 -8.21 -0.98 18.13
CA VAL A 58 -8.79 0.38 17.97
C VAL A 58 -8.09 1.35 18.93
N GLY A 59 -7.58 2.45 18.37
CA GLY A 59 -6.82 3.47 19.10
C GLY A 59 -5.30 3.21 19.16
N GLN A 60 -4.82 2.07 18.68
CA GLN A 60 -3.39 1.82 18.51
C GLN A 60 -2.85 2.67 17.35
N PRO A 61 -1.73 3.39 17.54
CA PRO A 61 -1.11 4.14 16.46
C PRO A 61 -0.55 3.19 15.40
N ILE A 62 -0.69 3.60 14.14
CA ILE A 62 -0.11 2.94 12.98
C ILE A 62 0.96 3.89 12.42
N TYR A 63 2.21 3.45 12.39
CA TYR A 63 3.30 4.22 11.81
C TYR A 63 3.53 3.74 10.38
N MET A 64 3.41 4.64 9.42
CA MET A 64 3.50 4.33 7.99
C MET A 64 4.18 5.46 7.24
N GLU A 65 4.94 5.12 6.20
CA GLU A 65 5.71 6.08 5.40
C GLU A 65 5.62 5.72 3.92
N ILE A 66 5.71 6.74 3.07
CA ILE A 66 5.94 6.61 1.64
C ILE A 66 7.26 7.27 1.30
N ALA A 67 8.21 6.48 0.82
CA ALA A 67 9.57 6.94 0.52
C ALA A 67 10.02 6.51 -0.89
N PRO A 68 10.88 7.29 -1.55
CA PRO A 68 11.48 6.87 -2.81
C PRO A 68 12.43 5.69 -2.56
N VAL A 69 12.36 4.66 -3.41
CA VAL A 69 13.33 3.54 -3.39
C VAL A 69 14.71 4.03 -3.83
N ASN A 70 14.74 4.94 -4.81
CA ASN A 70 15.95 5.57 -5.31
C ASN A 70 15.79 7.09 -5.24
N VAL A 71 16.73 7.77 -4.60
CA VAL A 71 16.74 9.24 -4.55
C VAL A 71 17.10 9.78 -5.93
N VAL A 72 16.20 10.58 -6.51
CA VAL A 72 16.47 11.33 -7.73
C VAL A 72 16.72 12.78 -7.36
N GLN A 73 17.81 13.36 -7.88
CA GLN A 73 18.19 14.74 -7.58
C GLN A 73 17.10 15.73 -8.02
N ASN A 74 16.92 16.80 -7.25
CA ASN A 74 15.94 17.87 -7.49
C ASN A 74 14.49 17.37 -7.62
N THR A 75 14.15 16.27 -6.95
CA THR A 75 12.81 15.69 -6.95
C THR A 75 12.36 15.51 -5.50
N GLU A 76 11.10 15.83 -5.22
CA GLU A 76 10.46 15.60 -3.94
C GLU A 76 9.18 14.78 -4.16
N ILE A 77 8.86 13.91 -3.21
CA ILE A 77 7.58 13.20 -3.20
C ILE A 77 6.60 14.01 -2.38
N PHE A 78 5.46 14.32 -2.99
CA PHE A 78 4.37 15.07 -2.37
C PHE A 78 3.11 14.20 -2.37
N LEU A 79 2.42 14.13 -1.23
CA LEU A 79 1.34 13.19 -1.01
C LEU A 79 -0.04 13.85 -0.99
N GLU A 80 -0.52 14.20 -2.18
CA GLU A 80 -1.79 14.95 -2.37
C GLU A 80 -2.98 14.31 -1.64
N SER A 81 -3.09 12.99 -1.68
CA SER A 81 -4.15 12.26 -0.98
C SER A 81 -3.73 10.87 -0.56
N CYS A 82 -4.32 10.39 0.53
CA CYS A 82 -4.17 9.03 1.03
C CYS A 82 -5.51 8.55 1.60
N VAL A 83 -5.96 7.37 1.19
CA VAL A 83 -7.25 6.82 1.59
C VAL A 83 -7.09 5.36 2.02
N ALA A 84 -7.86 4.95 3.03
CA ALA A 84 -8.06 3.54 3.38
C ALA A 84 -9.35 3.03 2.75
N THR A 85 -9.30 1.82 2.17
CA THR A 85 -10.45 1.10 1.62
C THR A 85 -10.61 -0.26 2.30
N PRO A 86 -11.85 -0.76 2.50
CA PRO A 86 -12.08 -2.07 3.12
C PRO A 86 -11.54 -3.27 2.32
N TYR A 87 -11.26 -3.04 1.04
CA TYR A 87 -10.74 -4.03 0.11
C TYR A 87 -9.58 -3.42 -0.68
N ASP A 88 -8.78 -4.30 -1.27
CA ASP A 88 -7.67 -3.96 -2.17
C ASP A 88 -8.17 -3.46 -3.54
N ASN A 89 -8.95 -2.38 -3.52
CA ASN A 89 -9.49 -1.71 -4.68
C ASN A 89 -9.50 -0.20 -4.39
N PRO A 90 -8.60 0.58 -4.99
CA PRO A 90 -8.52 2.02 -4.75
C PRO A 90 -9.78 2.78 -5.20
N ASN A 91 -10.58 2.20 -6.11
CA ASN A 91 -11.84 2.78 -6.59
C ASN A 91 -13.06 2.26 -5.81
N TYR A 92 -12.87 1.65 -4.64
CA TYR A 92 -13.99 1.17 -3.84
C TYR A 92 -14.87 2.35 -3.39
N PRO A 93 -16.21 2.26 -3.50
CA PRO A 93 -17.11 3.41 -3.23
C PRO A 93 -17.03 3.96 -1.80
N ILE A 94 -16.59 3.13 -0.84
CA ILE A 94 -16.42 3.52 0.55
C ILE A 94 -14.92 3.68 0.82
N SER A 95 -14.49 4.90 1.05
CA SER A 95 -13.11 5.21 1.41
C SER A 95 -13.07 6.11 2.64
N TYR A 96 -11.99 6.00 3.39
CA TYR A 96 -11.74 6.79 4.59
C TYR A 96 -10.48 7.62 4.34
N PRO A 97 -10.57 8.96 4.22
CA PRO A 97 -9.40 9.80 3.98
C PRO A 97 -8.49 9.80 5.21
N ILE A 98 -7.21 9.53 4.96
CA ILE A 98 -6.11 9.70 5.93
C ILE A 98 -5.45 11.05 5.69
N ILE A 99 -5.19 11.37 4.42
CA ILE A 99 -4.72 12.68 3.96
C ILE A 99 -5.67 13.14 2.85
N ALA A 100 -6.15 14.37 2.97
CA ALA A 100 -6.95 15.04 1.95
C ALA A 100 -6.37 16.44 1.73
N ASP A 101 -6.07 16.76 0.48
CA ASP A 101 -5.47 18.04 0.07
C ASP A 101 -4.12 18.30 0.77
N GLY A 102 -3.20 17.33 0.66
CA GLY A 102 -1.93 17.25 1.42
C GLY A 102 -0.68 17.57 0.62
#